data_AF-A0A511D6Q0-F1
#
_entry.id   AF-A0A511D6Q0-F1
#
_cell.length_a   1.000
_cell.length_b   1.000
_cell.length_c   1.000
_cell.angle_alpha   90.00
_cell.angle_beta   90.00
_cell.angle_gamma   90.00
#
_symmetry.space_group_name_H-M   'P 1'
#
loop_
_entity.id
_entity.type
_entity.pdbx_description
1 polymer ?
#
loop_
_entity_poly.entity_id
_entity_poly.type
_entity_poly.pdbx_seq_one_letter_code
_entity_poly.pdbx_strand_id
1 'polypeptide(L)'
;MLDIPAPVVASGALANGASWTLRIGGTRAECHAQFHLRHLQGGFAEIAGPIPTGDQLTSTTCGSTLGRRLFFALGGLEVAVVQLSLVAGPPLELAPLHTADDLGVRAFFTLLDGPQTLLHATGLRHPTD
;
A
#
# COMPACT_ATOMS: atom_id res chain seq x y z
N MET A 1 -12.90 -18.36 -13.30
CA MET A 1 -12.50 -17.54 -12.14
C MET A 1 -13.30 -16.27 -12.24
N LEU A 2 -14.22 -16.00 -11.31
CA LEU A 2 -15.15 -14.88 -11.41
C LEU A 2 -14.38 -13.56 -11.32
N ASP A 3 -14.36 -12.80 -12.41
CA ASP A 3 -13.96 -11.38 -12.52
C ASP A 3 -14.88 -10.50 -11.67
N ILE A 4 -14.90 -10.68 -10.34
CA ILE A 4 -15.50 -9.69 -9.46
C ILE A 4 -14.43 -8.60 -9.30
N PRO A 5 -14.63 -7.40 -9.88
CA PRO A 5 -13.68 -6.32 -9.68
C PRO A 5 -13.62 -6.02 -8.19
N ALA A 6 -12.41 -6.08 -7.63
CA ALA A 6 -12.15 -5.79 -6.23
C ALA A 6 -12.81 -4.44 -5.84
N PRO A 7 -13.54 -4.37 -4.70
CA PRO A 7 -14.16 -3.14 -4.24
C PRO A 7 -13.10 -2.07 -3.96
N VAL A 8 -13.45 -0.80 -4.20
CA VAL A 8 -12.63 0.34 -3.79
C VAL A 8 -12.73 0.47 -2.28
N VAL A 9 -11.60 0.34 -1.58
CA VAL A 9 -11.52 0.40 -0.11
C VAL A 9 -10.96 1.73 0.38
N ALA A 10 -10.21 2.44 -0.47
CA ALA A 10 -9.71 3.77 -0.16
C ALA A 10 -9.44 4.56 -1.45
N SER A 11 -9.52 5.88 -1.37
CA SER A 11 -9.17 6.79 -2.48
C SER A 11 -8.76 8.15 -1.97
N GLY A 12 -8.00 8.90 -2.76
CA GLY A 12 -7.60 10.25 -2.40
C GLY A 12 -7.19 11.11 -3.59
N ALA A 13 -7.18 12.42 -3.36
CA ALA A 13 -6.70 13.41 -4.32
C ALA A 13 -5.22 13.74 -4.09
N LEU A 14 -4.53 14.09 -5.16
CA LEU A 14 -3.13 14.54 -5.16
C LEU A 14 -3.04 16.00 -5.60
N ALA A 15 -1.98 16.69 -5.15
CA ALA A 15 -1.81 18.14 -5.33
C ALA A 15 -1.81 18.61 -6.80
N ASN A 16 -1.52 17.72 -7.76
CA ASN A 16 -1.48 18.02 -9.19
C ASN A 16 -2.79 17.68 -9.94
N GLY A 17 -3.89 17.49 -9.21
CA GLY A 17 -5.18 17.09 -9.78
C GLY A 17 -5.28 15.61 -10.16
N ALA A 18 -4.23 14.81 -9.90
CA ALA A 18 -4.34 13.36 -9.99
C ALA A 18 -5.13 12.80 -8.81
N SER A 19 -5.62 11.57 -8.96
CA SER A 19 -6.28 10.84 -7.89
C SER A 19 -5.77 9.42 -7.82
N TRP A 20 -5.84 8.81 -6.65
CA TRP A 20 -5.55 7.40 -6.48
C TRP A 20 -6.75 6.63 -5.92
N THR A 21 -6.84 5.35 -6.26
CA THR A 21 -7.81 4.42 -5.68
C THR A 21 -7.12 3.12 -5.34
N LEU A 22 -7.37 2.61 -4.14
CA LEU A 22 -6.97 1.28 -3.69
C LEU A 22 -8.18 0.36 -3.73
N ARG A 23 -8.00 -0.81 -4.30
CA ARG A 23 -8.97 -1.90 -4.28
C ARG A 23 -8.36 -3.13 -3.65
N ILE A 24 -9.14 -3.87 -2.88
CA ILE A 24 -8.71 -5.12 -2.25
C ILE A 24 -9.86 -6.12 -2.41
N GLY A 25 -9.55 -7.35 -2.79
CA GLY A 25 -10.53 -8.39 -3.00
C GLY A 25 -9.95 -9.80 -2.91
N GLY A 26 -10.79 -10.79 -3.19
CA GLY A 26 -10.42 -12.21 -3.16
C GLY A 26 -10.91 -12.91 -1.90
N THR A 27 -10.08 -13.80 -1.38
CA THR A 27 -10.36 -14.55 -0.15
C THR A 27 -9.18 -14.45 0.81
N ARG A 28 -9.35 -14.92 2.03
CA ARG A 28 -8.23 -15.05 2.98
C ARG A 28 -7.07 -15.89 2.43
N ALA A 29 -7.33 -16.90 1.61
CA ALA A 29 -6.26 -17.73 1.02
C ALA A 29 -5.61 -17.07 -0.22
N GLU A 30 -6.36 -16.23 -0.92
CA GLU A 30 -5.98 -15.62 -2.20
C GLU A 30 -6.44 -14.16 -2.23
N CYS A 31 -5.78 -13.33 -1.43
CA CYS A 31 -6.03 -11.89 -1.38
C CYS A 31 -5.24 -11.20 -2.50
N HIS A 32 -5.86 -10.25 -3.19
CA HIS A 32 -5.22 -9.39 -4.17
C HIS A 32 -5.55 -7.93 -3.88
N ALA A 33 -4.62 -7.04 -4.21
CA ALA A 33 -4.84 -5.60 -4.19
C ALA A 33 -4.59 -5.00 -5.57
N GLN A 34 -5.18 -3.85 -5.81
CA GLN A 34 -4.93 -3.06 -7.03
C GLN A 34 -4.81 -1.60 -6.62
N PHE A 35 -3.74 -0.95 -7.07
CA PHE A 35 -3.54 0.47 -6.85
C PHE A 35 -3.65 1.20 -8.18
N HIS A 36 -4.65 2.07 -8.34
CA HIS A 36 -4.79 2.87 -9.56
C HIS A 36 -4.40 4.30 -9.28
N LEU A 37 -3.44 4.82 -10.04
CA LEU A 37 -3.06 6.22 -10.05
C LEU A 37 -3.63 6.88 -11.30
N ARG A 38 -4.79 7.54 -11.20
CA ARG A 38 -5.35 8.28 -12.32
C ARG A 38 -4.64 9.63 -12.46
N HIS A 39 -3.61 9.66 -13.28
CA HIS A 39 -3.06 10.91 -13.82
C HIS A 39 -3.99 11.48 -14.90
N LEU A 40 -3.93 12.79 -15.15
CA LEU A 40 -4.53 13.42 -16.35
C LEU A 40 -4.05 12.78 -17.67
N GLN A 41 -2.98 11.98 -17.64
CA GLN A 41 -2.34 11.31 -18.79
C GLN A 41 -2.31 9.76 -18.69
N GLY A 42 -3.02 9.13 -17.74
CA GLY A 42 -3.36 7.70 -17.83
C GLY A 42 -2.31 6.66 -17.42
N GLY A 43 -1.52 6.89 -16.36
CA GLY A 43 -0.61 5.86 -15.81
C GLY A 43 -1.34 4.78 -14.99
N PHE A 44 -0.83 3.54 -15.02
CA PHE A 44 -1.36 2.39 -14.28
C PHE A 44 -0.23 1.68 -13.53
N ALA A 45 -0.47 1.26 -12.28
CA ALA A 45 0.46 0.46 -11.50
C ALA A 45 -0.28 -0.71 -10.83
N GLU A 46 -0.37 -1.86 -11.50
CA GLU A 46 -0.90 -3.07 -10.86
C GLU A 46 0.06 -3.62 -9.82
N ILE A 47 -0.45 -3.98 -8.65
CA ILE A 47 0.26 -4.83 -7.70
C ILE A 47 -0.66 -6.00 -7.37
N ALA A 48 -0.81 -6.92 -8.32
CA ALA A 48 -1.57 -8.15 -8.12
C ALA A 48 -0.64 -9.27 -7.67
N GLY A 49 -0.95 -9.92 -6.56
CA GLY A 49 -0.23 -11.10 -6.11
C GLY A 49 -0.88 -11.72 -4.88
N PRO A 50 -0.82 -13.05 -4.71
CA PRO A 50 -1.32 -13.72 -3.53
C PRO A 50 -0.51 -13.24 -2.32
N ILE A 51 -1.21 -12.79 -1.29
CA ILE A 51 -0.58 -12.35 -0.04
C ILE A 51 -0.68 -13.50 0.94
N PRO A 52 0.45 -14.05 1.42
CA PRO A 52 0.41 -15.01 2.51
C PRO A 52 -0.25 -14.34 3.72
N THR A 53 -1.35 -14.91 4.21
CA THR A 53 -1.88 -14.47 5.50
C THR A 53 -0.92 -14.88 6.60
N GLY A 54 -0.25 -13.90 7.19
CA GLY A 54 0.75 -14.08 8.24
C GLY A 54 1.66 -12.86 8.34
N ASP A 55 2.64 -12.97 9.22
CA ASP A 55 3.60 -11.96 9.73
C ASP A 55 4.35 -11.09 8.69
N GLN A 56 4.15 -11.27 7.39
CA GLN A 56 5.01 -10.72 6.36
C GLN A 56 4.40 -9.48 5.69
N LEU A 57 5.04 -8.33 5.92
CA LEU A 57 4.78 -7.12 5.15
C LEU A 57 5.18 -7.35 3.70
N THR A 58 4.21 -7.34 2.79
CA THR A 58 4.47 -7.33 1.35
C THR A 58 4.40 -5.89 0.88
N SER A 59 5.49 -5.37 0.30
CA SER A 59 5.55 -3.99 -0.17
C SER A 59 6.02 -3.89 -1.61
N THR A 60 5.63 -2.82 -2.30
CA THR A 60 6.10 -2.51 -3.65
C THR A 60 6.34 -1.02 -3.76
N THR A 61 7.40 -0.67 -4.49
CA THR A 61 7.66 0.71 -4.88
C THR A 61 7.63 0.83 -6.39
N CYS A 62 6.87 1.79 -6.92
CA CYS A 62 6.90 2.15 -8.33
C CYS A 62 7.29 3.62 -8.47
N GLY A 63 8.15 3.90 -9.45
CA GLY A 63 8.60 5.24 -9.77
C GLY A 63 7.56 5.98 -10.63
N SER A 64 7.33 7.25 -10.32
CA SER A 64 6.62 8.18 -11.20
C SER A 64 7.60 8.99 -12.04
N THR A 65 7.21 9.32 -13.27
CA THR A 65 7.89 10.29 -14.15
C THR A 65 7.98 11.70 -13.57
N LEU A 66 7.21 12.01 -12.51
CA LEU A 66 7.27 13.27 -11.77
C LEU A 66 8.25 13.26 -10.60
N GLY A 67 9.09 12.22 -10.48
CA GLY A 67 10.02 12.10 -9.37
C GLY A 67 9.27 11.98 -8.04
N ARG A 68 8.24 11.15 -7.95
CA ARG A 68 7.68 10.69 -6.68
C ARG A 68 7.66 9.18 -6.69
N ARG A 69 7.95 8.55 -5.55
CA ARG A 69 7.89 7.08 -5.44
C ARG A 69 6.64 6.73 -4.66
N LEU A 70 5.83 5.87 -5.23
CA LEU A 70 4.71 5.30 -4.51
C LEU A 70 5.24 4.20 -3.59
N PHE A 71 4.82 4.21 -2.34
CA PHE A 71 4.97 3.06 -1.45
C PHE A 71 3.59 2.54 -1.10
N PHE A 72 3.41 1.25 -1.31
CA PHE A 72 2.23 0.51 -0.89
C PHE A 72 2.66 -0.77 -0.19
N ALA A 73 1.96 -1.11 0.88
CA ALA A 73 2.15 -2.37 1.56
C ALA A 73 0.86 -2.97 2.10
N LEU A 74 0.86 -4.29 2.20
CA LEU A 74 -0.15 -5.08 2.88
C LEU A 74 0.53 -5.89 3.98
N GLY A 75 -0.05 -5.85 5.17
CA GLY A 75 0.38 -6.65 6.32
C GLY A 75 -0.80 -7.37 6.94
N GLY A 76 -0.54 -8.38 7.77
CA GLY A 76 -1.57 -9.01 8.59
C GLY A 76 -2.16 -8.06 9.63
N LEU A 77 -3.26 -8.47 10.28
CA LEU A 77 -3.95 -7.65 11.28
C LEU A 77 -3.08 -7.32 12.52
N GLU A 78 -2.02 -8.09 12.76
CA GLU A 78 -1.03 -7.85 13.79
C GLU A 78 -0.13 -6.64 13.51
N VAL A 79 0.00 -6.22 12.25
CA VAL A 79 0.80 -5.06 11.86
C VAL A 79 0.01 -3.79 12.18
N ALA A 80 0.45 -3.04 13.18
CA ALA A 80 -0.16 -1.80 13.63
C ALA A 80 0.30 -0.60 12.80
N VAL A 81 1.59 -0.56 12.49
CA VAL A 81 2.26 0.57 11.83
C VAL A 81 3.26 0.01 10.83
N VAL A 82 3.44 0.70 9.70
CA VAL A 82 4.59 0.47 8.83
C VAL A 82 5.58 1.60 9.00
N GLN A 83 6.80 1.27 9.43
CA GLN A 83 7.90 2.22 9.53
C GLN A 83 8.77 2.14 8.27
N LEU A 84 8.93 3.27 7.59
CA LEU A 84 9.80 3.41 6.43
C LEU A 84 11.13 4.04 6.83
N SER A 85 12.21 3.33 6.59
CA SER A 85 13.56 3.87 6.67
C SER A 85 13.94 4.50 5.33
N LEU A 86 14.22 5.79 5.34
CA LEU A 86 14.60 6.57 4.15
C LEU A 86 16.10 6.84 4.17
N VAL A 87 16.71 7.06 2.99
CA VAL A 87 18.13 7.44 2.88
C VAL A 87 18.44 8.73 3.66
N ALA A 88 17.50 9.66 3.70
CA ALA A 88 17.64 10.93 4.41
C ALA A 88 16.34 11.30 5.12
N GLY A 89 16.49 11.90 6.30
CA GLY A 89 15.38 12.33 7.15
C GLY A 89 15.02 11.30 8.23
N PRO A 90 14.09 11.65 9.13
CA PRO A 90 13.58 10.72 10.14
C PRO A 90 12.80 9.58 9.48
N PRO A 91 12.68 8.42 10.15
CA PRO A 91 11.77 7.37 9.72
C PRO A 91 10.34 7.90 9.59
N LEU A 92 9.63 7.44 8.56
CA LEU A 92 8.22 7.79 8.34
C LEU A 92 7.35 6.64 8.82
N GLU A 93 6.44 6.92 9.74
CA GLU A 93 5.46 5.95 10.23
C GLU A 93 4.14 6.11 9.49
N LEU A 94 3.60 4.97 9.04
CA LEU A 94 2.32 4.88 8.36
C LEU A 94 1.33 4.12 9.22
N ALA A 95 0.25 4.79 9.59
CA ALA A 95 -0.92 4.13 10.13
C ALA A 95 -1.66 3.33 9.02
N PRO A 96 -2.50 2.35 9.39
CA PRO A 96 -3.31 1.63 8.43
C PRO A 96 -4.26 2.60 7.72
N LEU A 97 -4.23 2.58 6.39
CA LEU A 97 -5.17 3.32 5.55
C LEU A 97 -6.55 2.64 5.54
N HIS A 98 -6.56 1.30 5.55
CA HIS A 98 -7.77 0.49 5.56
C HIS A 98 -7.50 -0.86 6.23
N THR A 99 -8.52 -1.40 6.89
CA THR A 99 -8.50 -2.76 7.47
C THR A 99 -9.61 -3.57 6.82
N ALA A 100 -9.24 -4.70 6.21
CA ALA A 100 -10.16 -5.69 5.66
C ALA A 100 -10.14 -6.92 6.56
N ASP A 101 -10.97 -6.91 7.61
CA ASP A 101 -11.00 -7.95 8.65
C ASP A 101 -11.37 -9.34 8.11
N ASP A 102 -12.25 -9.38 7.11
CA ASP A 102 -12.68 -10.58 6.40
C ASP A 102 -11.55 -11.26 5.63
N LEU A 103 -10.61 -10.46 5.13
CA LEU A 103 -9.40 -10.91 4.44
C LEU A 103 -8.20 -11.07 5.37
N GLY A 104 -8.29 -10.55 6.60
CA GLY A 104 -7.22 -10.60 7.60
C GLY A 104 -6.02 -9.70 7.27
N VAL A 105 -6.24 -8.57 6.58
CA VAL A 105 -5.15 -7.68 6.13
C VAL A 105 -5.40 -6.21 6.43
N ARG A 106 -4.29 -5.48 6.57
CA ARG A 106 -4.23 -4.02 6.65
C ARG A 106 -3.44 -3.45 5.48
N ALA A 107 -3.93 -2.36 4.93
CA ALA A 107 -3.29 -1.66 3.84
C ALA A 107 -2.61 -0.38 4.31
N PHE A 108 -1.43 -0.12 3.77
CA PHE A 108 -0.59 1.04 4.08
C PHE A 108 -0.17 1.70 2.77
N PHE A 109 -0.18 3.03 2.75
CA PHE A 109 0.13 3.79 1.55
C PHE A 109 0.76 5.12 1.89
N THR A 110 1.76 5.51 1.11
CA THR A 110 2.24 6.89 1.06
C THR A 110 2.86 7.23 -0.29
N LEU A 111 2.98 8.52 -0.57
CA LEU A 111 3.84 9.03 -1.62
C LEU A 111 5.11 9.57 -0.99
N LEU A 112 6.24 9.02 -1.41
CA LEU A 112 7.56 9.53 -1.08
C LEU A 112 7.91 10.64 -2.07
N ASP A 113 8.29 11.80 -1.54
CA ASP A 113 8.77 12.90 -2.38
C ASP A 113 10.13 12.56 -3.01
N GLY A 114 10.39 13.07 -4.21
CA GLY A 114 11.42 12.57 -5.13
C GLY A 114 12.82 12.24 -4.62
N PRO A 115 13.45 13.03 -3.74
CA PRO A 115 14.76 12.67 -3.23
C PRO A 115 14.72 11.53 -2.20
N GLN A 116 13.54 11.17 -1.66
CA GLN A 116 13.39 10.13 -0.65
C GLN A 116 13.52 8.75 -1.30
N THR A 117 14.69 8.16 -1.16
CA THR A 117 14.92 6.75 -1.48
C THR A 117 14.55 5.90 -0.28
N LEU A 118 13.60 4.98 -0.46
CA LEU A 118 13.29 3.95 0.53
C LEU A 118 14.47 2.98 0.65
N LEU A 119 14.97 2.79 1.87
CA LEU A 119 15.95 1.75 2.20
C LEU A 119 15.26 0.46 2.61
N HIS A 120 14.32 0.56 3.53
CA HIS A 120 13.65 -0.58 4.13
C HIS A 120 12.25 -0.19 4.63
N ALA A 121 11.33 -1.15 4.66
CA ALA A 121 10.01 -1.01 5.26
C ALA A 121 9.78 -2.14 6.26
N THR A 122 9.40 -1.80 7.49
CA THR A 122 9.16 -2.77 8.57
C THR A 122 7.73 -2.66 9.07
N GLY A 123 7.04 -3.78 9.20
CA GLY A 123 5.77 -3.85 9.92
C GLY A 123 6.03 -3.91 11.43
N LEU A 124 5.57 -2.91 12.18
CA LEU A 124 5.61 -2.88 13.62
C LEU A 124 4.29 -3.42 14.17
N ARG A 125 4.38 -4.34 15.12
CA ARG A 125 3.21 -4.89 15.82
C ARG A 125 2.82 -3.96 16.97
N HIS A 126 1.56 -4.02 17.41
CA HIS A 126 1.25 -3.48 18.74
C HIS A 126 2.15 -4.18 19.76
N PRO A 127 2.77 -3.46 20.71
CA PRO A 127 3.31 -4.12 21.87
C PRO A 127 2.16 -4.91 22.49
N THR A 128 2.31 -6.22 22.54
CA THR A 128 1.40 -7.08 23.31
C THR A 128 1.50 -6.62 24.75
N ASP A 129 0.40 -6.10 25.30
CA ASP A 129 0.21 -6.00 26.75
C ASP A 129 0.34 -7.38 27.42
#